data_AF-A0A809RUJ1-F1
#
_entry.id   AF-A0A809RUJ1-F1
#
_cell.length_a   1.000
_cell.length_b   1.000
_cell.length_c   1.000
_cell.angle_alpha   90.00
_cell.angle_beta   90.00
_cell.angle_gamma   90.00
#
_symmetry.space_group_name_H-M   'P 1'
#
loop_
_entity.id
_entity.type
_entity.pdbx_description
1 polymer ?
#
loop_
_entity_poly.entity_id
_entity_poly.type
_entity_poly.pdbx_seq_one_letter_code
_entity_poly.pdbx_strand_id
1 'polypeptide(L)'
;MDYWYLNQNAYAVSFSLDYLKSQPNQTIDNLEINFVKLWDEIYKGHNSKIEKNDLSINELDIQELEKLMNQRIKVKVSIENNELVFELKARNGVINDQIYLHNLSQEISTYIERAYNYLSIMYVENQNESNKLTYENKNIDANKLKIDGFLFDANSNFVPKNKYPLLQNEKFNIEVSTWRTKSNPLFNNEIFKKVIDRSIGINYGTGWMISKVKPNDPNDYKYYFGTNRHVPTYGPMSLSAPKDHDSPTDTSLYFSSFGQWNVHTRFKWEASQGNKRIDGTEVLANPLPRHGSNAKLRSSADLQIVEIDIKEVVDYYNKNKDRNPTDAKFKSAEHIANWLNLKDIKVSNKGKYIKKDQFFTAYTSSFPGSTTSTSKRNIQMRHNYLSSFAWDDFGQYGYGRSDQIYFRGSFLDTDIEAYHQFQGGSSGTGLYDDEGNFLSIHAGKVGDGGNGSYLLNSQRMNFMGDLNDYNDKSFAYMIQRRHRLWPKQYDMLNIFNEFIKPFEK
;
A
#
# COMPACT_ATOMS: atom_id res chain seq x y z
N MET A 1 15.64 6.04 16.29
CA MET A 1 15.26 5.77 14.87
C MET A 1 14.33 4.57 14.89
N ASP A 2 13.24 4.58 14.12
CA ASP A 2 12.20 3.56 14.23
C ASP A 2 12.54 2.33 13.39
N TYR A 3 13.14 1.32 14.01
CA TYR A 3 13.67 0.13 13.34
C TYR A 3 12.64 -0.65 12.51
N TRP A 4 11.36 -0.52 12.81
CA TRP A 4 10.32 -1.33 12.17
C TRP A 4 10.07 -1.00 10.70
N TYR A 5 10.44 0.20 10.21
CA TYR A 5 10.30 0.57 8.80
C TYR A 5 11.42 0.03 7.92
N LEU A 6 12.47 -0.53 8.51
CA LEU A 6 13.65 -0.97 7.81
C LEU A 6 13.57 -2.47 7.62
N ASN A 7 13.75 -2.91 6.38
CA ASN A 7 14.27 -4.25 6.17
C ASN A 7 15.75 -4.21 6.54
N GLN A 8 16.21 -5.12 7.38
CA GLN A 8 17.59 -5.13 7.86
C GLN A 8 18.40 -6.23 7.20
N ASN A 9 17.91 -7.46 7.27
CA ASN A 9 18.62 -8.66 6.87
C ASN A 9 17.82 -9.44 5.83
N ALA A 10 18.51 -10.00 4.83
CA ALA A 10 17.94 -10.96 3.90
C ALA A 10 18.51 -12.35 4.16
N TYR A 11 17.64 -13.35 4.11
CA TYR A 11 17.96 -14.74 4.34
C TYR A 11 17.48 -15.59 3.15
N ALA A 12 18.13 -16.72 2.91
CA ALA A 12 17.76 -17.66 1.85
C ALA A 12 17.82 -19.10 2.32
N VAL A 13 17.05 -19.94 1.62
CA VAL A 13 17.17 -21.40 1.65
C VAL A 13 17.56 -21.88 0.27
N SER A 14 18.37 -22.93 0.24
CA SER A 14 19.01 -23.42 -0.97
C SER A 14 18.80 -24.93 -1.08
N PHE A 15 18.31 -25.40 -2.22
CA PHE A 15 18.12 -26.83 -2.49
C PHE A 15 18.19 -27.13 -3.99
N SER A 16 18.54 -28.36 -4.35
CA SER A 16 18.47 -28.86 -5.74
C SER A 16 17.08 -29.41 -6.02
N LEU A 17 16.51 -29.05 -7.18
CA LEU A 17 15.22 -29.59 -7.63
C LEU A 17 15.30 -31.10 -7.88
N ASP A 18 16.41 -31.61 -8.42
CA ASP A 18 16.59 -33.04 -8.65
C ASP A 18 16.75 -33.79 -7.32
N TYR A 19 17.45 -33.18 -6.36
CA TYR A 19 17.52 -33.72 -5.01
C TYR A 19 16.13 -33.78 -4.36
N LEU A 20 15.35 -32.70 -4.44
CA LEU A 20 13.96 -32.64 -3.96
C LEU A 20 13.09 -33.73 -4.58
N LYS A 21 13.14 -33.91 -5.91
CA LYS A 21 12.41 -34.96 -6.63
C LYS A 21 12.81 -36.38 -6.20
N SER A 22 14.06 -36.57 -5.79
CA SER A 22 14.57 -37.86 -5.31
C SER A 22 14.23 -38.16 -3.84
N GLN A 23 13.79 -37.16 -3.06
CA GLN A 23 13.43 -37.37 -1.65
C GLN A 23 12.09 -38.11 -1.50
N PRO A 24 11.89 -38.85 -0.39
CA PRO A 24 10.59 -39.41 -0.05
C PRO A 24 9.51 -38.33 -0.05
N ASN A 25 8.37 -38.61 -0.69
CA ASN A 25 7.26 -37.67 -0.87
C ASN A 25 7.67 -36.33 -1.51
N GLN A 26 8.78 -36.31 -2.26
CA GLN A 26 9.32 -35.11 -2.90
C GLN A 26 9.44 -33.93 -1.92
N THR A 27 9.91 -34.21 -0.71
CA THR A 27 9.95 -33.26 0.40
C THR A 27 11.35 -33.21 1.02
N ILE A 28 11.90 -32.01 1.17
CA ILE A 28 13.08 -31.75 2.01
C ILE A 28 12.60 -30.98 3.22
N ASP A 29 12.81 -31.56 4.40
CA ASP A 29 12.48 -30.93 5.67
C ASP A 29 13.76 -30.39 6.33
N ASN A 30 13.61 -29.36 7.15
CA ASN A 30 14.68 -28.78 7.94
C ASN A 30 15.81 -28.16 7.11
N LEU A 31 15.49 -27.46 6.03
CA LEU A 31 16.47 -26.70 5.27
C LEU A 31 17.12 -25.62 6.15
N GLU A 32 18.43 -25.49 6.02
CA GLU A 32 19.22 -24.46 6.68
C GLU A 32 18.91 -23.09 6.07
N ILE A 33 18.74 -22.09 6.93
CA ILE A 33 18.48 -20.71 6.56
C ILE A 33 19.79 -19.92 6.65
N ASN A 34 20.31 -19.51 5.52
CA ASN A 34 21.58 -18.78 5.44
C ASN A 34 21.33 -17.28 5.38
N PHE A 35 22.21 -16.50 5.97
CA PHE A 35 22.22 -15.06 5.79
C PHE A 35 22.79 -14.77 4.40
N VAL A 36 22.18 -13.84 3.69
CA VAL A 36 22.60 -13.50 2.33
C VAL A 36 23.33 -12.17 2.32
N LYS A 37 22.64 -11.11 2.74
CA LYS A 37 23.15 -9.74 2.75
C LYS A 37 22.23 -8.82 3.53
N LEU A 38 22.71 -7.61 3.78
CA LEU A 38 21.89 -6.51 4.27
C LEU A 38 20.88 -6.08 3.20
N TRP A 39 19.69 -5.68 3.64
CA TRP A 39 18.61 -5.33 2.71
C TRP A 39 18.93 -4.09 1.86
N ASP A 40 19.56 -3.09 2.46
CA ASP A 40 19.97 -1.86 1.77
C ASP A 40 20.89 -2.19 0.57
N GLU A 41 21.78 -3.18 0.71
CA GLU A 41 22.67 -3.66 -0.35
C GLU A 41 21.96 -4.31 -1.53
N ILE A 42 20.76 -4.85 -1.33
CA ILE A 42 19.93 -5.36 -2.42
C ILE A 42 19.47 -4.22 -3.31
N TYR A 43 19.17 -3.06 -2.72
CA TYR A 43 18.52 -1.95 -3.42
C TYR A 43 19.43 -0.73 -3.64
N LYS A 44 20.71 -0.78 -3.24
CA LYS A 44 21.74 0.27 -3.49
C LYS A 44 21.79 0.71 -4.97
N GLY A 45 21.42 -0.15 -5.93
CA GLY A 45 21.36 0.17 -7.37
C GLY A 45 20.14 0.98 -7.84
N HIS A 46 19.05 1.06 -7.07
CA HIS A 46 17.82 1.77 -7.47
C HIS A 46 17.82 3.26 -7.13
N ASN A 47 18.77 3.72 -6.32
CA ASN A 47 18.67 4.98 -5.59
C ASN A 47 19.96 5.83 -5.58
N SER A 48 20.52 6.14 -6.75
CA SER A 48 21.73 6.99 -6.87
C SER A 48 21.58 8.43 -6.36
N LYS A 49 20.38 8.86 -5.92
CA LYS A 49 20.09 10.22 -5.45
C LYS A 49 19.57 10.32 -4.00
N ILE A 50 19.32 9.20 -3.31
CA ILE A 50 18.79 9.24 -1.94
C ILE A 50 19.97 9.09 -0.98
N GLU A 51 19.97 9.94 0.05
CA GLU A 51 21.02 10.07 1.07
C GLU A 51 21.57 8.72 1.51
N LYS A 52 22.90 8.64 1.64
CA LYS A 52 23.57 7.57 2.36
C LYS A 52 22.93 7.50 3.74
N ASN A 53 22.02 6.55 3.90
CA ASN A 53 21.59 6.15 5.22
C ASN A 53 22.81 5.47 5.86
N ASP A 54 23.46 6.16 6.79
CA ASP A 54 24.38 5.53 7.76
C ASP A 54 23.56 4.60 8.65
N LEU A 55 23.15 3.46 8.10
CA LEU A 55 22.57 2.34 8.83
C LEU A 55 23.66 1.30 9.07
N SER A 56 24.79 1.72 9.67
CA SER A 56 25.75 0.80 10.25
C SER A 56 25.23 0.31 11.60
N ILE A 57 24.21 -0.55 11.60
CA ILE A 57 23.78 -1.22 12.83
C ILE A 57 23.42 -2.67 12.49
N ASN A 58 24.45 -3.49 12.30
CA ASN A 58 24.40 -4.85 12.80
C ASN A 58 25.47 -4.92 13.90
N GLU A 59 25.02 -5.01 15.16
CA GLU A 59 25.91 -5.33 16.28
C GLU A 59 26.26 -6.83 16.32
N LEU A 60 25.47 -7.67 15.62
CA LEU A 60 25.64 -9.12 15.55
C LEU A 60 26.36 -9.51 14.26
N ASP A 61 27.25 -10.50 14.36
CA ASP A 61 27.92 -11.07 13.19
C ASP A 61 27.00 -12.02 12.38
N ILE A 62 27.43 -12.39 11.18
CA ILE A 62 26.67 -13.23 10.26
C ILE A 62 26.32 -14.60 10.89
N GLN A 63 27.25 -15.21 11.61
CA GLN A 63 27.06 -16.54 12.21
C GLN A 63 26.03 -16.49 13.33
N GLU A 64 26.03 -15.42 14.12
CA GLU A 64 25.02 -15.18 15.16
C GLU A 64 23.63 -14.99 14.54
N LEU A 65 23.52 -14.24 13.44
CA LEU A 65 22.25 -14.05 12.72
C LEU A 65 21.71 -15.37 12.14
N GLU A 66 22.56 -16.17 11.51
CA GLU A 66 22.19 -17.49 10.97
C GLU A 66 21.78 -18.45 12.08
N LYS A 67 22.55 -18.50 13.17
CA LYS A 67 22.24 -19.33 14.33
C LYS A 67 20.90 -18.95 14.95
N LEU A 68 20.63 -17.66 15.13
CA LEU A 68 19.34 -17.18 15.67
C LEU A 68 18.17 -17.59 14.77
N MET A 69 18.32 -17.44 13.46
CA MET A 69 17.27 -17.79 12.50
C MET A 69 17.00 -19.30 12.51
N ASN A 70 18.06 -20.10 12.42
CA ASN A 70 17.97 -21.56 12.46
C ASN A 70 17.57 -22.10 13.83
N GLN A 71 17.68 -21.36 14.93
CA GLN A 71 17.11 -21.77 16.24
C GLN A 71 15.61 -21.54 16.33
N ARG A 72 15.05 -20.61 15.54
CA ARG A 72 13.65 -20.18 15.65
C ARG A 72 12.76 -20.77 14.58
N ILE A 73 13.26 -20.86 13.35
CA ILE A 73 12.48 -21.25 12.17
C ILE A 73 13.02 -22.55 11.58
N LYS A 74 12.10 -23.37 11.10
CA LYS A 74 12.34 -24.55 10.28
C LYS A 74 11.67 -24.36 8.93
N VAL A 75 12.40 -24.61 7.85
CA VAL A 75 11.86 -24.53 6.49
C VAL A 75 11.72 -25.94 5.93
N LYS A 76 10.55 -26.22 5.35
CA LYS A 76 10.27 -27.43 4.57
C LYS A 76 9.92 -27.01 3.15
N VAL A 77 10.44 -27.74 2.17
CA VAL A 77 10.07 -27.58 0.76
C VAL A 77 9.51 -28.89 0.24
N SER A 78 8.37 -28.84 -0.43
CA SER A 78 7.71 -29.99 -1.07
C SER A 78 7.27 -29.67 -2.50
N ILE A 79 7.07 -30.71 -3.30
CA ILE A 79 6.33 -30.61 -4.57
C ILE A 79 4.92 -31.16 -4.32
N GLU A 80 3.92 -30.29 -4.42
CA GLU A 80 2.50 -30.65 -4.23
C GLU A 80 1.71 -30.12 -5.43
N ASN A 81 0.95 -30.98 -6.12
CA ASN A 81 0.16 -30.60 -7.31
C ASN A 81 0.99 -29.90 -8.42
N ASN A 82 2.22 -30.35 -8.66
CA ASN A 82 3.20 -29.72 -9.57
C ASN A 82 3.61 -28.29 -9.18
N GLU A 83 3.36 -27.86 -7.95
CA GLU A 83 3.80 -26.58 -7.40
C GLU A 83 4.88 -26.79 -6.33
N LEU A 84 5.84 -25.87 -6.26
CA LEU A 84 6.79 -25.82 -5.14
C LEU A 84 6.12 -25.15 -3.94
N VAL A 85 5.98 -25.90 -2.85
CA VAL A 85 5.40 -25.42 -1.60
C VAL A 85 6.51 -25.20 -0.58
N PHE A 86 6.61 -23.96 -0.09
CA PHE A 86 7.51 -23.58 1.01
C PHE A 86 6.69 -23.45 2.28
N GLU A 87 7.03 -24.23 3.30
CA GLU A 87 6.38 -24.18 4.61
C GLU A 87 7.39 -23.71 5.66
N LEU A 88 7.02 -22.66 6.42
CA LEU A 88 7.78 -22.15 7.55
C LEU A 88 7.12 -22.60 8.85
N LYS A 89 7.88 -23.23 9.75
CA LYS A 89 7.42 -23.59 11.10
C LYS A 89 8.30 -22.98 12.16
N ALA A 90 7.70 -22.67 13.32
CA ALA A 90 8.48 -22.41 14.51
C ALA A 90 9.13 -23.73 14.95
N ARG A 91 10.39 -23.70 15.37
CA ARG A 91 11.02 -24.85 16.04
C ARG A 91 10.46 -25.08 17.43
N ASN A 92 10.15 -23.97 18.11
CA ASN A 92 9.56 -23.96 19.44
C ASN A 92 8.32 -23.06 19.41
N GLY A 93 7.20 -23.59 19.89
CA GLY A 93 5.94 -22.85 19.98
C GLY A 93 5.26 -22.67 18.61
N VAL A 94 4.64 -21.51 18.40
CA VAL A 94 3.77 -21.25 17.22
C VAL A 94 4.30 -20.13 16.33
N ILE A 95 3.99 -20.20 15.03
CA ILE A 95 4.13 -19.05 14.13
C ILE A 95 2.95 -18.12 14.35
N ASN A 96 3.24 -16.83 14.51
CA ASN A 96 2.22 -15.79 14.57
C ASN A 96 2.48 -14.78 13.45
N ASP A 97 1.47 -14.48 12.64
CA ASP A 97 1.52 -13.51 11.55
C ASP A 97 0.91 -12.15 11.94
N GLN A 98 0.43 -12.02 13.19
CA GLN A 98 -0.20 -10.82 13.72
C GLN A 98 0.53 -10.31 14.98
N ILE A 99 1.24 -9.19 14.83
CA ILE A 99 2.07 -8.57 15.88
C ILE A 99 1.32 -8.32 17.21
N TYR A 100 0.01 -8.05 17.18
CA TYR A 100 -0.78 -7.78 18.38
C TYR A 100 -1.30 -9.05 19.08
N LEU A 101 -1.49 -10.16 18.37
CA LEU A 101 -1.81 -11.45 19.00
C LEU A 101 -0.58 -12.02 19.74
N HIS A 102 0.62 -11.73 19.24
CA HIS A 102 1.89 -12.11 19.88
C HIS A 102 1.99 -11.62 21.32
N ASN A 103 1.65 -10.34 21.56
CA ASN A 103 1.70 -9.71 22.88
C ASN A 103 0.72 -10.29 23.91
N LEU A 104 -0.21 -11.16 23.50
CA LEU A 104 -1.25 -11.74 24.35
C LEU A 104 -1.16 -13.27 24.48
N SER A 105 -0.24 -13.91 23.75
CA SER A 105 -0.02 -15.37 23.79
C SER A 105 0.73 -15.78 25.06
N GLN A 106 0.27 -16.85 25.72
CA GLN A 106 1.04 -17.52 26.80
C GLN A 106 2.07 -18.52 26.25
N GLU A 107 1.96 -18.88 24.98
CA GLU A 107 2.91 -19.75 24.30
C GLU A 107 4.04 -18.93 23.69
N ILE A 108 5.27 -19.47 23.73
CA ILE A 108 6.40 -18.94 22.97
C ILE A 108 5.97 -18.87 21.51
N SER A 109 6.14 -17.71 20.88
CA SER A 109 5.75 -17.53 19.48
C SER A 109 6.83 -16.81 18.70
N THR A 110 7.03 -17.26 17.46
CA THR A 110 7.91 -16.63 16.48
C THR A 110 7.04 -15.82 15.54
N TYR A 111 7.20 -14.50 15.59
CA TYR A 111 6.51 -13.61 14.66
C TYR A 111 7.13 -13.73 13.26
N ILE A 112 6.34 -14.09 12.26
CA ILE A 112 6.74 -14.09 10.85
C ILE A 112 5.77 -13.21 10.10
N GLU A 113 6.32 -12.18 9.47
CA GLU A 113 5.58 -11.32 8.57
C GLU A 113 5.78 -11.78 7.13
N ARG A 114 4.70 -11.99 6.40
CA ARG A 114 4.78 -12.26 4.96
C ARG A 114 5.23 -10.98 4.25
N ALA A 115 6.49 -10.91 3.86
CA ALA A 115 6.99 -9.79 3.05
C ALA A 115 6.38 -9.83 1.63
N TYR A 116 5.96 -8.67 1.10
CA TYR A 116 5.50 -8.54 -0.29
C TYR A 116 6.65 -8.55 -1.31
N ASN A 117 7.91 -8.56 -0.85
CA ASN A 117 9.10 -8.67 -1.68
C ASN A 117 9.45 -10.14 -1.92
N TYR A 118 8.97 -10.71 -3.02
CA TYR A 118 9.45 -12.00 -3.51
C TYR A 118 10.42 -11.77 -4.66
N LEU A 119 11.72 -11.86 -4.39
CA LEU A 119 12.68 -12.13 -5.45
C LEU A 119 12.93 -13.64 -5.48
N SER A 120 12.19 -14.35 -6.33
CA SER A 120 12.50 -15.73 -6.68
C SER A 120 13.29 -15.71 -7.97
N ILE A 121 14.57 -16.09 -7.92
CA ILE A 121 15.36 -16.33 -9.13
C ILE A 121 15.42 -17.85 -9.32
N MET A 122 14.56 -18.36 -10.20
CA MET A 122 14.71 -19.70 -10.75
C MET A 122 15.63 -19.59 -11.96
N TYR A 123 16.80 -20.20 -11.91
CA TYR A 123 17.60 -20.42 -13.12
C TYR A 123 17.43 -21.88 -13.55
N VAL A 124 17.27 -22.08 -14.86
CA VAL A 124 17.38 -23.38 -15.49
C VAL A 124 18.79 -23.44 -16.04
N GLU A 125 19.58 -24.45 -15.67
CA GLU A 125 20.81 -24.77 -16.39
C GLU A 125 20.44 -25.12 -17.83
N ASN A 126 20.59 -24.15 -18.73
CA ASN A 126 20.40 -24.38 -20.14
C ASN A 126 21.73 -24.87 -20.71
N GLN A 127 21.76 -26.06 -21.32
CA GLN A 127 22.98 -26.64 -21.91
C GLN A 127 23.52 -25.84 -23.11
N ASN A 128 22.83 -24.78 -23.53
CA ASN A 128 23.23 -23.93 -24.64
C ASN A 128 24.13 -22.77 -24.13
N GLU A 129 25.43 -22.86 -24.37
CA GLU A 129 26.45 -21.91 -23.86
C GLU A 129 26.17 -20.44 -24.19
N SER A 130 25.48 -20.16 -25.28
CA SER A 130 25.15 -18.80 -25.75
C SER A 130 24.16 -18.05 -24.85
N ASN A 131 23.36 -18.77 -24.05
CA ASN A 131 22.38 -18.19 -23.12
C ASN A 131 22.74 -18.44 -21.64
N LYS A 132 23.97 -18.92 -21.36
CA LYS A 132 24.42 -19.16 -20.00
C LYS A 132 24.63 -17.83 -19.29
N LEU A 133 23.79 -17.56 -18.27
CA LEU A 133 24.07 -16.47 -17.33
C LEU A 133 25.31 -16.89 -16.52
N THR A 134 26.45 -16.26 -16.80
CA THR A 134 27.70 -16.50 -16.10
C THR A 134 27.89 -15.45 -15.03
N TYR A 135 28.37 -15.84 -13.85
CA TYR A 135 28.70 -14.93 -12.75
C TYR A 135 30.20 -14.91 -12.52
N GLU A 136 30.74 -13.78 -12.09
CA GLU A 136 32.13 -13.58 -11.69
C GLU A 136 32.19 -13.09 -10.24
N ASN A 137 33.00 -13.72 -9.39
CA ASN A 137 33.34 -13.18 -8.09
C ASN A 137 34.67 -12.46 -8.19
N LYS A 138 34.67 -11.12 -8.04
CA LYS A 138 35.88 -10.30 -8.17
C LYS A 138 36.93 -10.56 -7.09
N ASN A 139 36.54 -11.24 -6.00
CA ASN A 139 37.37 -11.50 -4.83
C ASN A 139 37.88 -12.95 -4.78
N ILE A 140 37.56 -13.79 -5.78
CA ILE A 140 38.09 -15.14 -5.92
C ILE A 140 39.07 -15.17 -7.09
N ASP A 141 40.30 -15.60 -6.81
CA ASP A 141 41.37 -15.75 -7.80
C ASP A 141 40.92 -16.63 -8.98
N ALA A 142 41.33 -16.32 -10.21
CA ALA A 142 40.76 -16.89 -11.45
C ALA A 142 40.80 -18.43 -11.54
N ASN A 143 41.58 -19.07 -10.68
CA ASN A 143 41.81 -20.51 -10.61
C ASN A 143 41.02 -21.23 -9.51
N LYS A 144 40.23 -20.52 -8.68
CA LYS A 144 39.36 -21.15 -7.67
C LYS A 144 37.93 -21.27 -8.22
N LEU A 145 37.56 -22.51 -8.56
CA LEU A 145 36.20 -23.02 -8.83
C LEU A 145 35.11 -21.97 -9.12
N LYS A 146 34.78 -21.82 -10.41
CA LYS A 146 33.46 -21.34 -10.83
C LYS A 146 32.42 -22.35 -10.34
N ILE A 147 31.71 -22.01 -9.27
CA ILE A 147 30.51 -22.74 -8.89
C ILE A 147 29.38 -22.17 -9.75
N ASP A 148 28.92 -22.95 -10.72
CA ASP A 148 27.67 -22.66 -11.40
C ASP A 148 26.52 -22.86 -10.39
N GLY A 149 25.71 -21.82 -10.18
CA GLY A 149 24.36 -22.03 -9.63
C GLY A 149 24.01 -21.54 -8.21
N PHE A 150 24.72 -20.59 -7.60
CA PHE A 150 24.18 -19.93 -6.40
C PHE A 150 24.42 -18.42 -6.43
N LEU A 151 23.32 -17.68 -6.60
CA LEU A 151 23.27 -16.21 -6.63
C LEU A 151 23.40 -15.55 -5.25
N PHE A 152 23.35 -16.33 -4.17
CA PHE A 152 23.14 -15.84 -2.81
C PHE A 152 23.84 -16.72 -1.75
N ASP A 153 25.16 -16.89 -1.86
CA ASP A 153 26.00 -17.20 -0.71
C ASP A 153 26.62 -15.89 -0.19
N ALA A 154 26.61 -15.66 1.13
CA ALA A 154 27.19 -14.49 1.80
C ALA A 154 28.65 -14.22 1.41
N ASN A 155 29.41 -15.26 1.07
CA ASN A 155 30.82 -15.16 0.67
C ASN A 155 31.02 -14.90 -0.82
N SER A 156 29.92 -14.84 -1.54
CA SER A 156 29.89 -14.96 -2.98
C SER A 156 29.57 -13.59 -3.54
N ASN A 157 30.60 -12.75 -3.69
CA ASN A 157 30.52 -11.44 -4.37
C ASN A 157 30.33 -11.62 -5.89
N PHE A 158 29.48 -12.56 -6.29
CA PHE A 158 29.20 -12.93 -7.65
C PHE A 158 28.36 -11.84 -8.32
N VAL A 159 28.94 -11.20 -9.33
CA VAL A 159 28.28 -10.25 -10.22
C VAL A 159 28.07 -10.95 -11.56
N PRO A 160 26.90 -10.87 -12.20
CA PRO A 160 26.74 -11.46 -13.53
C PRO A 160 27.72 -10.82 -14.52
N LYS A 161 28.46 -11.69 -15.22
CA LYS A 161 29.50 -11.37 -16.21
C LYS A 161 28.90 -10.77 -17.48
N ASN A 162 27.74 -11.29 -17.89
CA ASN A 162 26.86 -10.63 -18.84
C ASN A 162 26.04 -9.62 -18.06
N LYS A 163 26.61 -8.43 -17.98
CA LYS A 163 26.23 -7.41 -17.04
C LYS A 163 24.74 -7.11 -17.13
N TYR A 164 24.14 -6.96 -15.96
CA TYR A 164 23.14 -5.91 -15.77
C TYR A 164 23.55 -4.70 -16.58
N PRO A 165 22.61 -4.07 -17.29
CA PRO A 165 22.92 -3.08 -18.31
C PRO A 165 24.03 -2.12 -17.84
N LEU A 166 25.17 -2.17 -18.52
CA LEU A 166 26.48 -1.72 -18.03
C LEU A 166 26.63 -0.19 -18.09
N LEU A 167 25.68 0.45 -18.75
CA LEU A 167 25.67 1.88 -18.92
C LEU A 167 24.91 2.49 -17.75
N GLN A 168 25.43 3.57 -17.18
CA GLN A 168 24.74 4.43 -16.20
C GLN A 168 23.34 4.89 -16.67
N ASN A 169 23.03 4.70 -17.95
CA ASN A 169 21.80 5.05 -18.64
C ASN A 169 20.81 3.89 -18.77
N GLU A 170 21.25 2.65 -18.56
CA GLU A 170 20.37 1.50 -18.59
C GLU A 170 19.98 1.13 -17.15
N LYS A 171 19.14 1.99 -16.57
CA LYS A 171 18.48 1.72 -15.29
C LYS A 171 17.79 0.37 -15.37
N PHE A 172 17.75 -0.37 -14.27
CA PHE A 172 16.80 -1.47 -14.12
C PHE A 172 15.42 -0.97 -14.54
N ASN A 173 14.90 -1.47 -15.66
CA ASN A 173 13.67 -1.00 -16.28
C ASN A 173 12.49 -1.63 -15.52
N ILE A 174 12.31 -1.22 -14.27
CA ILE A 174 11.22 -1.70 -13.40
C ILE A 174 10.10 -0.68 -13.44
N GLU A 175 8.90 -1.18 -13.69
CA GLU A 175 7.70 -0.38 -13.78
C GLU A 175 7.26 0.08 -12.39
N VAL A 176 7.86 1.17 -11.90
CA VAL A 176 7.58 1.74 -10.58
C VAL A 176 6.17 2.30 -10.49
N SER A 177 5.70 2.93 -11.56
CA SER A 177 4.32 3.39 -11.70
C SER A 177 3.79 3.14 -13.12
N THR A 178 2.48 2.91 -13.24
CA THR A 178 1.77 2.68 -14.51
C THR A 178 0.43 3.42 -14.54
N TRP A 179 0.15 4.15 -15.60
CA TRP A 179 -1.17 4.74 -15.83
C TRP A 179 -2.18 3.71 -16.30
N ARG A 180 -3.42 3.82 -15.84
CA ARG A 180 -4.55 3.09 -16.42
C ARG A 180 -5.08 3.84 -17.63
N THR A 181 -5.16 3.16 -18.76
CA THR A 181 -5.73 3.67 -20.01
C THR A 181 -6.52 2.56 -20.69
N LYS A 182 -7.51 2.90 -21.53
CA LYS A 182 -8.27 1.91 -22.33
C LYS A 182 -7.39 1.02 -23.21
N SER A 183 -6.19 1.48 -23.54
CA SER A 183 -5.23 0.77 -24.38
C SER A 183 -4.38 -0.27 -23.64
N ASN A 184 -4.44 -0.37 -22.30
CA ASN A 184 -3.58 -1.29 -21.55
C ASN A 184 -4.35 -2.26 -20.63
N PRO A 185 -3.70 -3.35 -20.16
CA PRO A 185 -4.37 -4.36 -19.35
C PRO A 185 -4.94 -3.85 -18.02
N LEU A 186 -4.49 -2.70 -17.53
CA LEU A 186 -5.01 -2.11 -16.29
C LEU A 186 -6.44 -1.58 -16.45
N PHE A 187 -6.91 -1.36 -17.68
CA PHE A 187 -8.29 -0.90 -17.92
C PHE A 187 -9.34 -1.84 -17.31
N ASN A 188 -9.13 -3.13 -17.49
CA ASN A 188 -10.02 -4.21 -17.04
C ASN A 188 -9.59 -4.80 -15.69
N ASN A 189 -8.61 -4.20 -15.01
CA ASN A 189 -8.16 -4.68 -13.71
C ASN A 189 -9.27 -4.50 -12.66
N GLU A 190 -9.62 -5.59 -11.97
CA GLU A 190 -10.72 -5.60 -11.00
C GLU A 190 -10.51 -4.66 -9.82
N ILE A 191 -9.27 -4.49 -9.36
CA ILE A 191 -8.94 -3.61 -8.25
C ILE A 191 -9.15 -2.16 -8.67
N PHE A 192 -8.67 -1.77 -9.86
CA PHE A 192 -8.95 -0.44 -10.40
C PHE A 192 -10.43 -0.15 -10.54
N LYS A 193 -11.22 -1.11 -11.05
CA LYS A 193 -12.68 -0.95 -11.13
C LYS A 193 -13.28 -0.67 -9.75
N LYS A 194 -12.91 -1.48 -8.73
CA LYS A 194 -13.36 -1.25 -7.35
C LYS A 194 -12.97 0.14 -6.82
N VAL A 195 -11.75 0.59 -7.09
CA VAL A 195 -11.22 1.88 -6.64
C VAL A 195 -11.94 3.05 -7.33
N ILE A 196 -12.09 3.00 -8.65
CA ILE A 196 -12.73 4.05 -9.45
C ILE A 196 -14.21 4.15 -9.11
N ASP A 197 -14.92 3.02 -9.02
CA ASP A 197 -16.35 2.99 -8.70
C ASP A 197 -16.67 3.70 -7.38
N ARG A 198 -15.73 3.75 -6.42
CA ARG A 198 -15.90 4.42 -5.12
C ARG A 198 -15.47 5.88 -5.11
N SER A 199 -14.63 6.28 -6.05
CA SER A 199 -13.98 7.58 -6.01
C SER A 199 -14.77 8.61 -6.80
N ILE A 200 -14.76 9.86 -6.33
CA ILE A 200 -15.55 10.94 -6.93
C ILE A 200 -14.85 12.29 -6.74
N GLY A 201 -15.04 13.19 -7.70
CA GLY A 201 -14.63 14.58 -7.55
C GLY A 201 -15.57 15.32 -6.61
N ILE A 202 -15.00 16.11 -5.69
CA ILE A 202 -15.74 16.97 -4.75
C ILE A 202 -15.10 18.34 -4.66
N ASN A 203 -15.88 19.42 -4.63
CA ASN A 203 -15.40 20.80 -4.56
C ASN A 203 -14.09 21.03 -5.34
N TYR A 204 -12.94 21.15 -4.66
CA TYR A 204 -11.64 21.33 -5.30
C TYR A 204 -10.69 20.12 -5.17
N GLY A 205 -11.21 18.97 -4.78
CA GLY A 205 -10.47 17.74 -4.51
C GLY A 205 -11.25 16.47 -4.84
N THR A 206 -10.86 15.41 -4.17
CA THR A 206 -11.34 14.04 -4.32
C THR A 206 -11.96 13.58 -3.02
N GLY A 207 -12.99 12.76 -3.11
CA GLY A 207 -13.30 11.88 -1.99
C GLY A 207 -13.72 10.51 -2.48
N TRP A 208 -13.99 9.65 -1.53
CA TRP A 208 -14.25 8.24 -1.79
C TRP A 208 -15.31 7.71 -0.84
N MET A 209 -16.20 6.88 -1.39
CA MET A 209 -17.22 6.19 -0.63
C MET A 209 -16.56 5.13 0.26
N ILE A 210 -16.84 5.24 1.57
CA ILE A 210 -16.33 4.33 2.60
C ILE A 210 -17.28 3.14 2.75
N SER A 211 -18.52 3.42 3.12
CA SER A 211 -19.57 2.42 3.30
C SER A 211 -20.92 3.13 3.40
N LYS A 212 -22.00 2.39 3.18
CA LYS A 212 -23.37 2.84 3.42
C LYS A 212 -23.59 3.08 4.92
N VAL A 213 -24.38 4.08 5.31
CA VAL A 213 -24.65 4.35 6.73
C VAL A 213 -25.52 3.26 7.35
N LYS A 214 -26.51 2.78 6.58
CA LYS A 214 -27.32 1.59 6.91
C LYS A 214 -27.21 0.55 5.79
N PRO A 215 -26.17 -0.31 5.79
CA PRO A 215 -26.00 -1.37 4.80
C PRO A 215 -27.22 -2.28 4.62
N ASN A 216 -28.01 -2.53 5.68
CA ASN A 216 -29.15 -3.44 5.60
C ASN A 216 -30.46 -2.77 5.18
N ASP A 217 -30.51 -1.44 5.07
CA ASP A 217 -31.69 -0.70 4.66
C ASP A 217 -31.59 -0.33 3.16
N PRO A 218 -32.35 -0.96 2.25
CA PRO A 218 -32.29 -0.65 0.82
C PRO A 218 -32.76 0.78 0.50
N ASN A 219 -33.53 1.42 1.40
CA ASN A 219 -34.05 2.77 1.22
C ASN A 219 -33.17 3.86 1.85
N ASP A 220 -32.08 3.48 2.52
CA ASP A 220 -31.08 4.45 2.95
C ASP A 220 -30.19 4.80 1.74
N TYR A 221 -30.00 6.10 1.51
CA TYR A 221 -29.13 6.62 0.45
C TYR A 221 -27.94 7.38 1.03
N LYS A 222 -27.65 7.14 2.31
CA LYS A 222 -26.59 7.83 3.03
C LYS A 222 -25.32 7.00 3.04
N TYR A 223 -24.20 7.66 2.83
CA TYR A 223 -22.90 7.03 2.79
C TYR A 223 -21.91 7.78 3.68
N TYR A 224 -21.08 7.04 4.40
CA TYR A 224 -19.84 7.57 4.95
C TYR A 224 -18.87 7.81 3.80
N PHE A 225 -18.23 8.97 3.82
CA PHE A 225 -17.46 9.49 2.71
C PHE A 225 -16.20 10.17 3.22
N GLY A 226 -15.03 9.80 2.70
CA GLY A 226 -13.73 10.26 3.18
C GLY A 226 -13.04 11.23 2.22
N THR A 227 -12.32 12.21 2.76
CA THR A 227 -11.47 13.16 2.02
C THR A 227 -10.45 13.83 2.96
N ASN A 228 -9.56 14.67 2.45
CA ASN A 228 -8.69 15.46 3.33
C ASN A 228 -9.49 16.50 4.14
N ARG A 229 -9.04 16.83 5.35
CA ARG A 229 -9.65 17.85 6.24
C ARG A 229 -9.63 19.24 5.61
N HIS A 230 -8.61 19.54 4.82
CA HIS A 230 -8.50 20.82 4.12
C HIS A 230 -9.44 20.94 2.91
N VAL A 231 -10.01 19.83 2.42
CA VAL A 231 -11.01 19.88 1.35
C VAL A 231 -12.33 20.37 1.95
N PRO A 232 -12.94 21.44 1.42
CA PRO A 232 -14.18 21.96 1.98
C PRO A 232 -15.29 20.92 1.88
N THR A 233 -15.93 20.62 3.00
CA THR A 233 -17.08 19.71 3.08
C THR A 233 -18.28 20.35 3.77
N TYR A 234 -18.21 21.63 4.14
CA TYR A 234 -19.31 22.34 4.82
C TYR A 234 -20.34 22.84 3.80
N GLY A 235 -21.62 22.56 4.04
CA GLY A 235 -22.72 22.99 3.17
C GLY A 235 -23.00 22.01 2.02
N PRO A 236 -23.60 22.46 0.90
CA PRO A 236 -23.78 21.62 -0.27
C PRO A 236 -22.41 21.28 -0.89
N MET A 237 -22.13 19.99 -1.04
CA MET A 237 -20.93 19.49 -1.68
C MET A 237 -21.26 19.07 -3.11
N SER A 238 -20.50 19.62 -4.06
CA SER A 238 -20.62 19.29 -5.47
C SER A 238 -19.98 17.94 -5.77
N LEU A 239 -20.61 17.08 -6.58
CA LEU A 239 -20.12 15.76 -6.98
C LEU A 239 -19.89 15.66 -8.50
N SER A 240 -18.82 14.98 -8.92
CA SER A 240 -18.54 14.68 -10.32
C SER A 240 -17.89 13.31 -10.52
N ALA A 241 -18.43 12.50 -11.44
CA ALA A 241 -17.93 11.15 -11.72
C ALA A 241 -16.64 11.14 -12.58
N PRO A 242 -15.71 10.19 -12.35
CA PRO A 242 -14.54 9.96 -13.19
C PRO A 242 -14.88 9.75 -14.65
N LYS A 243 -14.02 10.22 -15.56
CA LYS A 243 -13.97 9.71 -16.93
C LYS A 243 -12.78 8.76 -17.13
N ASP A 244 -12.95 7.73 -17.96
CA ASP A 244 -11.85 6.86 -18.38
C ASP A 244 -10.92 7.55 -19.39
N HIS A 245 -9.63 7.23 -19.29
CA HIS A 245 -8.61 7.73 -20.21
C HIS A 245 -8.48 6.87 -21.46
N ASP A 246 -8.52 7.50 -22.63
CA ASP A 246 -8.27 6.80 -23.90
C ASP A 246 -6.78 6.51 -24.11
N SER A 247 -5.90 7.39 -23.62
CA SER A 247 -4.44 7.30 -23.75
C SER A 247 -3.72 7.90 -22.54
N PRO A 248 -2.40 7.68 -22.38
CA PRO A 248 -1.65 8.28 -21.28
C PRO A 248 -1.57 9.82 -21.36
N THR A 249 -1.86 10.40 -22.53
CA THR A 249 -1.87 11.84 -22.76
C THR A 249 -3.28 12.47 -22.71
N ASP A 250 -4.33 11.69 -22.43
CA ASP A 250 -5.69 12.17 -22.19
C ASP A 250 -5.78 13.02 -20.89
N THR A 251 -6.33 14.23 -21.01
CA THR A 251 -6.48 15.20 -19.92
C THR A 251 -7.90 15.25 -19.34
N SER A 252 -8.82 14.42 -19.84
CA SER A 252 -10.22 14.53 -19.46
C SER A 252 -10.44 14.23 -17.98
N LEU A 253 -11.39 14.93 -17.36
CA LEU A 253 -11.57 14.95 -15.91
C LEU A 253 -12.83 14.22 -15.47
N TYR A 254 -13.96 14.66 -16.00
CA TYR A 254 -15.30 14.27 -15.56
C TYR A 254 -16.20 14.05 -16.74
N PHE A 255 -17.24 13.22 -16.56
CA PHE A 255 -18.32 13.14 -17.54
C PHE A 255 -19.10 14.45 -17.63
N SER A 256 -19.30 15.13 -16.50
CA SER A 256 -20.14 16.34 -16.38
C SER A 256 -19.40 17.57 -15.85
N SER A 257 -20.01 18.74 -16.03
CA SER A 257 -19.56 19.99 -15.39
C SER A 257 -19.53 19.85 -13.87
N PHE A 258 -18.52 20.47 -13.26
CA PHE A 258 -18.39 20.56 -11.81
C PHE A 258 -19.63 21.24 -11.18
N GLY A 259 -20.15 20.70 -10.07
CA GLY A 259 -21.32 21.26 -9.37
C GLY A 259 -22.70 20.89 -9.91
N GLN A 260 -22.77 19.99 -10.89
CA GLN A 260 -24.06 19.52 -11.43
C GLN A 260 -24.89 18.73 -10.40
N TRP A 261 -24.23 18.00 -9.51
CA TRP A 261 -24.85 17.28 -8.39
C TRP A 261 -24.43 17.97 -7.10
N ASN A 262 -25.37 18.42 -6.28
CA ASN A 262 -25.07 19.01 -4.98
C ASN A 262 -25.75 18.16 -3.91
N VAL A 263 -24.97 17.66 -2.96
CA VAL A 263 -25.48 16.85 -1.86
C VAL A 263 -25.24 17.54 -0.53
N HIS A 264 -26.16 17.37 0.41
CA HIS A 264 -25.94 17.81 1.77
C HIS A 264 -24.97 16.88 2.49
N THR A 265 -24.07 17.49 3.26
CA THR A 265 -23.07 16.78 4.04
C THR A 265 -23.30 16.98 5.53
N ARG A 266 -22.81 16.03 6.33
CA ARG A 266 -22.74 16.14 7.78
C ARG A 266 -21.42 15.58 8.29
N PHE A 267 -20.64 16.39 8.99
CA PHE A 267 -19.40 15.93 9.62
C PHE A 267 -19.64 14.77 10.57
N LYS A 268 -18.75 13.76 10.56
CA LYS A 268 -18.83 12.59 11.44
C LYS A 268 -17.58 12.36 12.26
N TRP A 269 -16.40 12.48 11.66
CA TRP A 269 -15.15 12.10 12.31
C TRP A 269 -13.94 12.68 11.57
N GLU A 270 -12.80 12.86 12.25
CA GLU A 270 -11.53 13.24 11.63
C GLU A 270 -10.34 12.55 12.31
N ALA A 271 -9.24 12.40 11.57
CA ALA A 271 -7.98 11.82 12.03
C ALA A 271 -7.14 12.84 12.82
N SER A 272 -7.68 13.33 13.94
CA SER A 272 -7.03 14.31 14.80
C SER A 272 -6.16 13.67 15.89
N GLN A 273 -5.38 14.50 16.59
CA GLN A 273 -4.63 14.09 17.79
C GLN A 273 -5.50 13.47 18.86
N GLY A 274 -6.75 13.92 18.97
CA GLY A 274 -7.71 13.37 19.89
C GLY A 274 -8.14 11.95 19.53
N ASN A 275 -8.06 11.53 18.27
CA ASN A 275 -8.70 10.32 17.74
C ASN A 275 -7.73 9.20 17.32
N LYS A 276 -6.45 9.28 17.71
CA LYS A 276 -5.46 8.21 17.51
C LYS A 276 -5.20 7.44 18.80
N ARG A 277 -4.84 6.16 18.65
CA ARG A 277 -4.05 5.43 19.65
C ARG A 277 -2.58 5.81 19.49
N ILE A 278 -1.86 5.92 20.62
CA ILE A 278 -0.39 5.94 20.68
C ILE A 278 -0.01 4.71 21.50
N ASP A 279 0.86 3.84 20.98
CA ASP A 279 1.25 2.57 21.59
C ASP A 279 2.27 2.70 22.74
N GLY A 280 2.45 3.89 23.29
CA GLY A 280 3.33 4.14 24.43
C GLY A 280 4.82 4.22 24.10
N THR A 281 5.22 4.11 22.83
CA THR A 281 6.60 4.42 22.44
C THR A 281 6.83 5.94 22.51
N GLU A 282 7.61 6.39 23.49
CA GLU A 282 8.07 7.78 23.56
C GLU A 282 8.97 8.03 22.34
N VAL A 283 8.49 8.84 21.39
CA VAL A 283 9.31 9.22 20.24
C VAL A 283 10.27 10.31 20.71
N LEU A 284 11.40 9.89 21.26
CA LEU A 284 12.50 10.79 21.59
C LEU A 284 13.04 11.39 20.29
N ALA A 285 13.00 12.73 20.21
CA ALA A 285 13.56 13.48 19.11
C ALA A 285 15.08 13.26 19.08
N ASN A 286 15.60 12.68 18.01
CA ASN A 286 16.93 13.09 17.55
C ASN A 286 16.71 14.24 16.58
N PRO A 287 16.86 15.51 17.02
CA PRO A 287 16.82 16.63 16.10
C PRO A 287 18.04 16.52 15.19
N LEU A 288 17.82 16.34 13.89
CA LEU A 288 18.82 16.80 12.95
C LEU A 288 18.95 18.33 13.15
N PRO A 289 20.16 18.91 13.28
CA PRO A 289 20.38 20.24 13.86
C PRO A 289 19.83 21.44 13.05
N ARG A 290 19.09 21.21 11.96
CA ARG A 290 18.69 22.28 11.02
C ARG A 290 17.26 22.76 11.12
N HIS A 291 16.40 22.12 11.91
CA HIS A 291 15.01 22.55 12.04
C HIS A 291 14.61 22.66 13.51
N GLY A 292 14.37 23.90 13.93
CA GLY A 292 14.11 24.30 15.31
C GLY A 292 12.98 23.53 15.99
N SER A 293 13.11 23.48 17.31
CA SER A 293 12.19 22.94 18.32
C SER A 293 10.70 22.99 17.94
N ASN A 294 10.14 21.84 17.55
CA ASN A 294 8.72 21.54 17.66
C ASN A 294 8.54 20.04 17.97
N ALA A 295 8.55 19.72 19.26
CA ALA A 295 8.46 18.37 19.83
C ALA A 295 7.09 17.68 19.69
N LYS A 296 6.37 17.86 18.57
CA LYS A 296 5.03 17.29 18.33
C LYS A 296 5.08 16.22 17.25
N LEU A 297 5.73 15.11 17.56
CA LEU A 297 5.83 13.93 16.70
C LEU A 297 4.44 13.27 16.53
N ARG A 298 4.03 13.08 15.27
CA ARG A 298 2.89 12.30 14.77
C ARG A 298 1.50 12.54 15.34
N SER A 299 1.01 13.77 15.30
CA SER A 299 -0.25 14.14 15.95
C SER A 299 -1.53 13.85 15.18
N SER A 300 -1.55 13.71 13.85
CA SER A 300 -2.81 13.61 13.09
C SER A 300 -2.54 13.26 11.62
N ALA A 301 -3.57 12.84 10.89
CA ALA A 301 -3.55 12.74 9.44
C ALA A 301 -4.56 13.73 8.85
N ASP A 302 -4.30 14.20 7.64
CA ASP A 302 -5.23 15.04 6.91
C ASP A 302 -6.38 14.19 6.35
N LEU A 303 -7.24 13.65 7.22
CA LEU A 303 -8.42 12.86 6.87
C LEU A 303 -9.63 13.33 7.68
N GLN A 304 -10.74 13.53 6.99
CA GLN A 304 -12.07 13.68 7.57
C GLN A 304 -13.05 12.69 6.93
N ILE A 305 -14.09 12.35 7.69
CA ILE A 305 -15.22 11.54 7.25
C ILE A 305 -16.49 12.33 7.47
N VAL A 306 -17.29 12.42 6.41
CA VAL A 306 -18.61 13.04 6.39
C VAL A 306 -19.66 12.01 5.99
N GLU A 307 -20.92 12.30 6.30
CA GLU A 307 -22.09 11.60 5.76
C GLU A 307 -22.66 12.41 4.61
N ILE A 308 -22.96 11.76 3.49
CA ILE A 308 -23.60 12.35 2.32
C ILE A 308 -24.87 11.60 1.97
N ASP A 309 -25.88 12.29 1.46
CA ASP A 309 -27.13 11.69 0.97
C ASP A 309 -27.19 11.81 -0.55
N ILE A 310 -27.20 10.68 -1.26
CA ILE A 310 -27.22 10.62 -2.73
C ILE A 310 -28.60 10.38 -3.32
N LYS A 311 -29.68 10.47 -2.52
CA LYS A 311 -31.04 10.13 -2.95
C LYS A 311 -31.44 10.83 -4.24
N GLU A 312 -31.18 12.14 -4.35
CA GLU A 312 -31.53 12.94 -5.54
C GLU A 312 -30.86 12.40 -6.82
N VAL A 313 -29.61 11.97 -6.71
CA VAL A 313 -28.83 11.43 -7.83
C VAL A 313 -29.42 10.09 -8.29
N VAL A 314 -29.77 9.23 -7.32
CA VAL A 314 -30.37 7.92 -7.59
C VAL A 314 -31.77 8.06 -8.19
N ASP A 315 -32.58 8.97 -7.66
CA ASP A 315 -33.93 9.24 -8.18
C ASP A 315 -33.86 9.72 -9.64
N TYR A 316 -32.89 10.58 -9.97
CA TYR A 316 -32.64 10.99 -11.35
C TYR A 316 -32.22 9.82 -12.24
N TYR A 317 -31.28 8.98 -11.81
CA TYR A 317 -30.84 7.82 -12.57
C TYR A 317 -32.03 6.89 -12.86
N ASN A 318 -32.81 6.53 -11.85
CA ASN A 318 -33.96 5.62 -11.98
C ASN A 318 -35.05 6.19 -12.90
N LYS A 319 -35.29 7.50 -12.90
CA LYS A 319 -36.26 8.15 -13.79
C LYS A 319 -35.85 8.12 -15.27
N ASN A 320 -34.54 8.01 -15.55
CA ASN A 320 -34.01 8.19 -16.90
C ASN A 320 -33.36 6.93 -17.49
N LYS A 321 -33.05 5.89 -16.70
CA LYS A 321 -32.31 4.70 -17.16
C LYS A 321 -32.96 3.96 -18.34
N ASP A 322 -34.29 3.89 -18.38
CA ASP A 322 -35.01 3.19 -19.45
C ASP A 322 -35.03 3.95 -20.78
N ARG A 323 -34.60 5.22 -20.78
CA ARG A 323 -34.47 6.06 -21.98
C ARG A 323 -33.09 5.97 -22.63
N ASN A 324 -32.17 5.22 -22.01
CA ASN A 324 -30.77 5.08 -22.38
C ASN A 324 -30.07 6.39 -22.81
N PRO A 325 -30.16 7.48 -22.02
CA PRO A 325 -29.54 8.73 -22.39
C PRO A 325 -28.01 8.60 -22.30
N THR A 326 -27.31 9.18 -23.27
CA THR A 326 -25.85 9.13 -23.37
C THR A 326 -25.20 10.41 -22.85
N ASP A 327 -25.97 11.31 -22.26
CA ASP A 327 -25.49 12.60 -21.80
C ASP A 327 -24.62 12.49 -20.54
N ALA A 328 -23.75 13.49 -20.40
CA ALA A 328 -22.82 13.66 -19.29
C ALA A 328 -23.46 13.53 -17.89
N LYS A 329 -24.66 14.11 -17.70
CA LYS A 329 -25.36 14.11 -16.42
C LYS A 329 -25.82 12.71 -16.07
N PHE A 330 -26.36 11.99 -17.05
CA PHE A 330 -26.77 10.60 -16.86
C PHE A 330 -25.60 9.68 -16.55
N LYS A 331 -24.48 9.79 -17.27
CA LYS A 331 -23.27 8.98 -16.98
C LYS A 331 -22.71 9.23 -15.58
N SER A 332 -22.76 10.49 -15.13
CA SER A 332 -22.40 10.86 -13.77
C SER A 332 -23.36 10.24 -12.73
N ALA A 333 -24.67 10.27 -12.98
CA ALA A 333 -25.67 9.64 -12.11
C ALA A 333 -25.57 8.12 -12.08
N GLU A 334 -25.29 7.48 -13.22
CA GLU A 334 -25.09 6.03 -13.36
C GLU A 334 -23.92 5.56 -12.48
N HIS A 335 -22.79 6.27 -12.51
CA HIS A 335 -21.63 5.99 -11.66
C HIS A 335 -21.97 6.05 -10.17
N ILE A 336 -22.62 7.14 -9.74
CA ILE A 336 -22.96 7.36 -8.32
C ILE A 336 -24.05 6.38 -7.86
N ALA A 337 -25.04 6.09 -8.70
CA ALA A 337 -26.10 5.14 -8.39
C ALA A 337 -25.57 3.70 -8.25
N ASN A 338 -24.49 3.36 -8.94
CA ASN A 338 -23.85 2.06 -8.80
C ASN A 338 -23.30 1.80 -7.38
N TRP A 339 -23.15 2.84 -6.53
CA TRP A 339 -22.76 2.66 -5.13
C TRP A 339 -23.70 1.76 -4.34
N LEU A 340 -24.97 1.67 -4.73
CA LEU A 340 -25.95 0.75 -4.13
C LEU A 340 -25.57 -0.72 -4.31
N ASN A 341 -24.73 -1.04 -5.30
CA ASN A 341 -24.32 -2.39 -5.65
C ASN A 341 -22.87 -2.70 -5.24
N LEU A 342 -22.15 -1.73 -4.67
CA LEU A 342 -20.76 -1.92 -4.29
C LEU A 342 -20.67 -2.72 -2.99
N LYS A 343 -19.80 -3.74 -3.00
CA LYS A 343 -19.45 -4.49 -1.79
C LYS A 343 -18.75 -3.58 -0.77
N ASP A 344 -18.71 -3.97 0.49
CA ASP A 344 -17.90 -3.25 1.47
C ASP A 344 -16.40 -3.31 1.09
N ILE A 345 -15.70 -2.20 1.35
CA ILE A 345 -14.24 -2.12 1.27
C ILE A 345 -13.68 -2.30 2.67
N LYS A 346 -12.52 -2.95 2.84
CA LYS A 346 -11.84 -3.04 4.15
C LYS A 346 -10.78 -1.96 4.31
N VAL A 347 -10.40 -1.66 5.54
CA VAL A 347 -9.15 -0.94 5.82
C VAL A 347 -7.97 -1.90 5.65
N SER A 348 -6.94 -1.46 4.94
CA SER A 348 -5.76 -2.28 4.69
C SER A 348 -4.94 -2.48 5.97
N ASN A 349 -4.73 -3.73 6.35
CA ASN A 349 -3.75 -4.08 7.39
C ASN A 349 -2.31 -3.99 6.88
N LYS A 350 -2.09 -3.92 5.56
CA LYS A 350 -0.74 -3.90 4.98
C LYS A 350 0.05 -2.66 5.41
N GLY A 351 -0.63 -1.56 5.75
CA GLY A 351 -0.04 -0.36 6.35
C GLY A 351 0.78 -0.59 7.62
N LYS A 352 0.52 -1.68 8.37
CA LYS A 352 1.29 -2.06 9.58
C LYS A 352 2.60 -2.78 9.28
N TYR A 353 2.78 -3.22 8.04
CA TYR A 353 3.78 -4.21 7.64
C TYR A 353 4.67 -3.69 6.49
N ILE A 354 4.25 -2.62 5.81
CA ILE A 354 5.08 -1.96 4.80
C ILE A 354 6.40 -1.44 5.38
N LYS A 355 7.46 -1.69 4.62
CA LYS A 355 8.83 -1.28 4.89
C LYS A 355 9.30 -0.32 3.80
N LYS A 356 10.33 0.44 4.11
CA LYS A 356 11.03 1.26 3.13
C LYS A 356 11.65 0.37 2.04
N ASP A 357 11.76 0.90 0.83
CA ASP A 357 12.38 0.26 -0.33
C ASP A 357 11.79 -1.15 -0.59
N GLN A 358 10.48 -1.18 -0.80
CA GLN A 358 9.70 -2.42 -0.95
C GLN A 358 8.85 -2.37 -2.22
N PHE A 359 8.85 -3.46 -2.98
CA PHE A 359 7.79 -3.77 -3.94
C PHE A 359 6.47 -3.89 -3.20
N PHE A 360 5.63 -2.92 -3.47
CA PHE A 360 4.33 -2.78 -2.86
C PHE A 360 3.41 -2.22 -3.92
N THR A 361 2.42 -3.01 -4.32
CA THR A 361 1.46 -2.60 -5.31
C THR A 361 0.34 -1.81 -4.64
N ALA A 362 0.16 -0.57 -5.07
CA ALA A 362 -0.93 0.30 -4.63
C ALA A 362 -1.64 0.90 -5.84
N TYR A 363 -2.94 1.15 -5.71
CA TYR A 363 -3.79 1.72 -6.73
C TYR A 363 -4.30 3.07 -6.24
N THR A 364 -4.28 4.07 -7.12
CA THR A 364 -4.75 5.41 -6.77
C THR A 364 -5.75 5.92 -7.80
N SER A 365 -6.80 6.60 -7.31
CA SER A 365 -7.72 7.34 -8.15
C SER A 365 -7.99 8.74 -7.58
N SER A 366 -7.76 9.78 -8.40
CA SER A 366 -7.83 11.19 -8.03
C SER A 366 -8.71 12.00 -8.99
N PHE A 367 -9.26 13.10 -8.48
CA PHE A 367 -10.15 14.04 -9.12
C PHE A 367 -9.79 15.47 -8.72
N PRO A 368 -9.04 16.20 -9.54
CA PRO A 368 -8.77 17.60 -9.26
C PRO A 368 -9.97 18.49 -9.60
N GLY A 369 -10.69 18.96 -8.58
CA GLY A 369 -11.89 19.81 -8.72
C GLY A 369 -11.62 21.27 -9.16
N SER A 370 -10.63 21.51 -10.02
CA SER A 370 -10.17 22.87 -10.36
C SER A 370 -10.65 23.31 -11.74
N THR A 371 -11.08 24.57 -11.85
CA THR A 371 -11.54 25.23 -13.09
C THR A 371 -10.45 26.02 -13.83
N THR A 372 -9.20 26.02 -13.34
CA THR A 372 -8.09 26.74 -13.97
C THR A 372 -7.48 25.96 -15.13
N SER A 373 -7.21 26.67 -16.23
CA SER A 373 -7.18 26.18 -17.62
C SER A 373 -5.93 25.45 -18.09
N THR A 374 -4.99 25.09 -17.23
CA THR A 374 -3.80 24.34 -17.67
C THR A 374 -3.36 23.31 -16.63
N SER A 375 -3.47 22.02 -17.01
CA SER A 375 -2.74 20.85 -16.46
C SER A 375 -3.28 20.07 -15.24
N LYS A 376 -4.59 19.92 -15.07
CA LYS A 376 -5.15 18.98 -14.07
C LYS A 376 -5.92 17.87 -14.75
N ARG A 377 -5.60 16.61 -14.41
CA ARG A 377 -6.16 15.36 -14.97
C ARG A 377 -6.65 14.47 -13.82
N ASN A 378 -7.69 13.66 -14.03
CA ASN A 378 -8.06 12.67 -13.02
C ASN A 378 -6.98 11.58 -13.04
N ILE A 379 -6.47 11.22 -11.87
CA ILE A 379 -5.34 10.31 -11.77
C ILE A 379 -5.92 8.90 -11.65
N GLN A 380 -5.42 7.95 -12.43
CA GLN A 380 -5.75 6.54 -12.30
C GLN A 380 -4.47 5.75 -12.52
N MET A 381 -3.80 5.37 -11.44
CA MET A 381 -2.43 4.90 -11.52
C MET A 381 -2.16 3.76 -10.54
N ARG A 382 -1.31 2.82 -10.96
CA ARG A 382 -0.78 1.74 -10.14
C ARG A 382 0.65 2.10 -9.78
N HIS A 383 0.97 2.09 -8.51
CA HIS A 383 2.33 2.09 -7.99
C HIS A 383 2.74 0.63 -7.74
N ASN A 384 3.99 0.27 -8.01
CA ASN A 384 4.52 -1.06 -7.71
C ASN A 384 5.71 -1.03 -6.75
N TYR A 385 6.15 0.16 -6.34
CA TYR A 385 7.32 0.32 -5.48
C TYR A 385 7.14 1.46 -4.48
N LEU A 386 7.12 1.10 -3.20
CA LEU A 386 7.18 2.03 -2.08
C LEU A 386 8.65 2.42 -1.85
N SER A 387 8.96 3.69 -2.04
CA SER A 387 10.33 4.18 -2.03
C SER A 387 10.81 4.53 -0.62
N SER A 388 10.00 5.22 0.17
CA SER A 388 10.40 5.56 1.54
C SER A 388 9.20 5.90 2.41
N PHE A 389 9.47 5.93 3.71
CA PHE A 389 8.72 6.76 4.63
C PHE A 389 9.26 8.18 4.61
N ALA A 390 8.38 9.15 4.73
CA ALA A 390 8.74 10.55 4.79
C ALA A 390 8.62 11.10 6.20
N TRP A 391 9.55 11.98 6.54
CA TRP A 391 9.63 12.61 7.86
C TRP A 391 9.20 14.07 7.83
N ASP A 392 9.11 14.66 6.63
CA ASP A 392 8.56 15.99 6.40
C ASP A 392 7.05 15.93 6.16
N ASP A 393 6.35 17.01 6.53
CA ASP A 393 4.91 17.13 6.25
C ASP A 393 4.73 17.46 4.77
N PHE A 394 4.24 16.50 3.99
CA PHE A 394 3.92 16.74 2.58
C PHE A 394 2.76 17.72 2.41
N GLY A 395 1.89 17.84 3.43
CA GLY A 395 0.80 18.79 3.47
C GLY A 395 1.28 20.13 4.02
N GLN A 396 1.15 21.21 3.25
CA GLN A 396 1.43 22.57 3.73
C GLN A 396 0.41 23.08 4.76
N TYR A 397 -0.55 22.25 5.17
CA TYR A 397 -1.73 22.65 5.94
C TYR A 397 -1.60 22.47 7.45
N GLY A 398 -0.50 21.89 7.94
CA GLY A 398 -0.23 21.82 9.38
C GLY A 398 -1.19 20.92 10.17
N TYR A 399 -1.89 20.00 9.49
CA TYR A 399 -2.81 19.04 10.09
C TYR A 399 -2.09 17.84 10.73
N GLY A 400 -0.77 17.92 10.99
CA GLY A 400 0.03 16.96 11.75
C GLY A 400 0.79 15.93 10.90
N ARG A 401 1.84 15.33 11.48
CA ARG A 401 2.75 14.40 10.77
C ARG A 401 2.47 12.92 11.06
N SER A 402 1.41 12.29 10.54
CA SER A 402 1.28 10.82 10.66
C SER A 402 2.44 10.08 9.98
N ASP A 403 2.49 8.75 10.11
CA ASP A 403 3.34 7.94 9.25
C ASP A 403 2.98 8.24 7.78
N GLN A 404 3.95 8.75 7.04
CA GLN A 404 3.78 9.15 5.66
C GLN A 404 4.59 8.23 4.76
N ILE A 405 3.97 7.75 3.70
CA ILE A 405 4.59 6.93 2.68
C ILE A 405 4.77 7.71 1.39
N TYR A 406 5.77 7.31 0.63
CA TYR A 406 6.10 7.94 -0.63
C TYR A 406 6.30 6.88 -1.73
N PHE A 407 5.45 6.99 -2.75
CA PHE A 407 5.59 6.25 -3.99
C PHE A 407 6.24 7.13 -5.05
N ARG A 408 7.28 6.60 -5.67
CA ARG A 408 8.00 7.31 -6.72
C ARG A 408 7.18 7.42 -8.01
N GLY A 409 7.28 8.59 -8.66
CA GLY A 409 6.56 8.93 -9.88
C GLY A 409 7.21 8.43 -11.17
N SER A 410 8.17 7.51 -11.12
CA SER A 410 8.94 7.08 -12.30
C SER A 410 8.13 6.09 -13.16
N PHE A 411 8.14 6.30 -14.48
CA PHE A 411 7.52 5.43 -15.49
C PHE A 411 8.59 4.85 -16.42
N LEU A 412 8.36 3.67 -17.00
CA LEU A 412 9.32 2.98 -17.88
C LEU A 412 9.65 3.82 -19.12
N ASP A 413 8.63 4.33 -19.82
CA ASP A 413 8.79 4.78 -21.20
C ASP A 413 8.39 6.25 -21.43
N THR A 414 8.25 7.06 -20.38
CA THR A 414 7.57 8.35 -20.54
C THR A 414 7.97 9.48 -19.57
N ASP A 415 8.05 10.70 -20.10
CA ASP A 415 7.98 11.97 -19.34
C ASP A 415 6.52 12.31 -18.91
N ILE A 416 5.67 11.30 -18.67
CA ILE A 416 4.25 11.51 -18.32
C ILE A 416 4.10 12.37 -17.05
N GLU A 417 5.09 12.41 -16.16
CA GLU A 417 5.11 13.32 -15.00
C GLU A 417 4.81 14.79 -15.35
N ALA A 418 5.24 15.27 -16.53
CA ALA A 418 4.97 16.64 -16.99
C ALA A 418 3.49 16.89 -17.31
N TYR A 419 2.75 15.84 -17.66
CA TYR A 419 1.35 15.91 -18.07
C TYR A 419 0.37 15.66 -16.93
N HIS A 420 0.81 15.00 -15.85
CA HIS A 420 -0.04 14.61 -14.72
C HIS A 420 0.48 15.21 -13.42
N GLN A 421 -0.20 16.26 -12.97
CA GLN A 421 0.16 16.94 -11.73
C GLN A 421 -0.50 16.27 -10.51
N PHE A 422 0.29 15.55 -9.72
CA PHE A 422 -0.05 15.15 -8.33
C PHE A 422 -0.11 16.34 -7.34
N GLN A 423 -0.15 17.59 -7.83
CA GLN A 423 -0.15 18.79 -6.97
C GLN A 423 -1.56 19.36 -6.81
N GLY A 424 -2.16 19.81 -7.91
CA GLY A 424 -3.30 20.69 -7.82
C GLY A 424 -4.62 19.94 -7.89
N GLY A 425 -5.28 19.75 -6.75
CA GLY A 425 -6.61 19.12 -6.66
C GLY A 425 -6.58 17.61 -6.44
N SER A 426 -5.39 17.00 -6.31
CA SER A 426 -5.26 15.61 -5.86
C SER A 426 -5.57 15.43 -4.37
N SER A 427 -5.88 16.50 -3.65
CA SER A 427 -6.34 16.45 -2.27
C SER A 427 -7.50 15.48 -2.10
N GLY A 428 -7.35 14.52 -1.20
CA GLY A 428 -8.35 13.54 -0.83
C GLY A 428 -8.30 12.27 -1.67
N THR A 429 -7.31 12.15 -2.56
CA THR A 429 -7.05 10.95 -3.36
C THR A 429 -6.85 9.75 -2.45
N GLY A 430 -7.65 8.71 -2.68
CA GLY A 430 -7.48 7.44 -1.98
C GLY A 430 -6.38 6.60 -2.61
N LEU A 431 -5.62 5.91 -1.77
CA LEU A 431 -4.70 4.86 -2.16
C LEU A 431 -5.16 3.54 -1.54
N TYR A 432 -5.08 2.50 -2.35
CA TYR A 432 -5.62 1.18 -2.06
C TYR A 432 -4.56 0.12 -2.30
N ASP A 433 -4.55 -0.94 -1.51
CA ASP A 433 -3.61 -2.05 -1.73
C ASP A 433 -4.02 -2.94 -2.92
N ASP A 434 -3.23 -3.98 -3.17
CA ASP A 434 -3.42 -5.03 -4.18
C ASP A 434 -4.68 -5.90 -4.00
N GLU A 435 -5.37 -5.79 -2.86
CA GLU A 435 -6.69 -6.39 -2.64
C GLU A 435 -7.84 -5.39 -2.85
N GLY A 436 -7.49 -4.11 -3.03
CA GLY A 436 -8.42 -2.99 -3.13
C GLY A 436 -8.90 -2.47 -1.79
N ASN A 437 -8.19 -2.78 -0.70
CA ASN A 437 -8.50 -2.26 0.63
C ASN A 437 -7.92 -0.85 0.79
N PHE A 438 -8.58 0.00 1.57
CA PHE A 438 -8.20 1.38 1.74
C PHE A 438 -6.98 1.54 2.66
N LEU A 439 -5.89 2.08 2.12
CA LEU A 439 -4.57 2.08 2.76
C LEU A 439 -4.18 3.46 3.28
N SER A 440 -4.27 4.47 2.42
CA SER A 440 -3.76 5.81 2.69
C SER A 440 -4.52 6.87 1.92
N ILE A 441 -4.34 8.11 2.34
CA ILE A 441 -4.88 9.28 1.64
C ILE A 441 -3.75 10.20 1.23
N HIS A 442 -3.82 10.73 0.02
CA HIS A 442 -2.79 11.62 -0.52
C HIS A 442 -2.60 12.87 0.36
N ALA A 443 -1.34 13.23 0.53
CA ALA A 443 -0.85 14.34 1.35
C ALA A 443 -0.26 15.45 0.50
N GLY A 444 0.45 15.11 -0.58
CA GLY A 444 1.06 16.06 -1.49
C GLY A 444 2.07 15.43 -2.45
N LYS A 445 2.59 16.24 -3.38
CA LYS A 445 3.66 15.85 -4.31
C LYS A 445 5.00 15.77 -3.59
N VAL A 446 5.80 14.77 -3.96
CA VAL A 446 7.22 14.67 -3.60
C VAL A 446 8.09 15.10 -4.80
N GLY A 447 9.28 15.64 -4.54
CA GLY A 447 10.09 16.41 -5.50
C GLY A 447 10.30 15.80 -6.90
N ASP A 448 10.22 14.47 -7.04
CA ASP A 448 10.34 13.74 -8.31
C ASP A 448 9.00 13.33 -8.93
N GLY A 449 7.92 14.07 -8.67
CA GLY A 449 6.61 13.76 -9.23
C GLY A 449 5.88 12.62 -8.52
N GLY A 450 6.47 12.02 -7.48
CA GLY A 450 5.84 10.96 -6.73
C GLY A 450 4.70 11.40 -5.79
N ASN A 451 4.00 10.40 -5.28
CA ASN A 451 2.82 10.51 -4.44
C ASN A 451 3.21 10.34 -2.96
N GLY A 452 3.14 11.42 -2.19
CA GLY A 452 3.21 11.38 -0.73
C GLY A 452 1.82 11.19 -0.12
N SER A 453 1.67 10.27 0.81
CA SER A 453 0.37 9.91 1.41
C SER A 453 0.45 9.64 2.90
N TYR A 454 -0.59 10.02 3.65
CA TYR A 454 -0.78 9.72 5.06
C TYR A 454 -1.32 8.29 5.23
N LEU A 455 -0.59 7.42 5.93
CA LEU A 455 -1.11 6.12 6.34
C LEU A 455 -2.23 6.28 7.35
N LEU A 456 -3.28 5.47 7.18
CA LEU A 456 -4.44 5.50 8.06
C LEU A 456 -4.25 4.61 9.28
N ASN A 457 -3.77 3.39 9.03
CA ASN A 457 -3.42 2.42 10.04
C ASN A 457 -1.97 1.98 9.81
N SER A 458 -1.15 2.11 10.84
CA SER A 458 0.24 1.66 10.92
C SER A 458 0.46 0.94 12.26
N GLN A 459 1.68 0.49 12.56
CA GLN A 459 1.95 -0.13 13.87
C GLN A 459 1.63 0.82 15.05
N ARG A 460 1.78 2.13 14.83
CA ARG A 460 1.72 3.16 15.89
C ARG A 460 0.48 4.02 15.86
N MET A 461 -0.25 3.98 14.75
CA MET A 461 -1.39 4.85 14.47
C MET A 461 -2.53 4.00 13.95
N ASN A 462 -3.73 4.24 14.46
CA ASN A 462 -4.88 3.41 14.11
C ASN A 462 -6.13 4.29 13.96
N PHE A 463 -6.14 5.17 12.96
CA PHE A 463 -7.18 6.18 12.78
C PHE A 463 -8.53 5.59 12.40
N MET A 464 -8.52 4.76 11.36
CA MET A 464 -9.73 4.13 10.87
C MET A 464 -10.20 3.04 11.85
N GLY A 465 -9.25 2.43 12.59
CA GLY A 465 -9.53 1.37 13.54
C GLY A 465 -9.38 -0.01 12.90
N ASP A 466 -8.89 -0.96 13.70
CA ASP A 466 -8.86 -2.40 13.42
C ASP A 466 -9.31 -3.12 14.70
N LEU A 467 -9.94 -4.29 14.57
CA LEU A 467 -10.57 -4.97 15.70
C LEU A 467 -9.60 -5.48 16.78
N ASN A 468 -8.30 -5.59 16.48
CA ASN A 468 -7.27 -6.03 17.44
C ASN A 468 -6.48 -4.88 18.09
N ASP A 469 -6.80 -3.64 17.76
CA ASP A 469 -5.97 -2.48 18.05
C ASP A 469 -6.79 -1.48 18.87
N TYR A 470 -6.51 -1.38 20.19
CA TYR A 470 -7.30 -0.62 21.16
C TYR A 470 -7.18 0.90 20.92
N ASN A 471 -7.94 1.41 19.95
CA ASN A 471 -8.21 2.84 19.77
C ASN A 471 -9.72 3.10 19.96
N ASP A 472 -10.10 3.48 21.17
CA ASP A 472 -11.47 3.82 21.58
C ASP A 472 -12.00 5.13 20.98
N LYS A 473 -11.22 5.77 20.10
CA LYS A 473 -11.60 6.99 19.37
C LYS A 473 -11.42 6.87 17.86
N SER A 474 -11.06 5.68 17.38
CA SER A 474 -11.04 5.37 15.96
C SER A 474 -12.44 5.49 15.34
N PHE A 475 -12.49 5.65 14.01
CA PHE A 475 -13.75 5.63 13.29
C PHE A 475 -14.50 4.29 13.50
N ALA A 476 -13.78 3.15 13.48
CA ALA A 476 -14.33 1.84 13.78
C ALA A 476 -15.02 1.78 15.13
N TYR A 477 -14.33 2.20 16.19
CA TYR A 477 -14.87 2.16 17.52
C TYR A 477 -16.10 3.06 17.66
N MET A 478 -16.09 4.24 17.04
CA MET A 478 -17.26 5.13 17.02
C MET A 478 -18.49 4.42 16.43
N ILE A 479 -18.33 3.73 15.30
CA ILE A 479 -19.41 2.97 14.66
C ILE A 479 -19.86 1.81 15.55
N GLN A 480 -18.93 0.99 16.04
CA GLN A 480 -19.23 -0.15 16.90
C GLN A 480 -19.97 0.26 18.17
N ARG A 481 -19.53 1.34 18.82
CA ARG A 481 -20.18 1.87 20.01
C ARG A 481 -21.60 2.34 19.71
N ARG A 482 -21.82 3.02 18.58
CA ARG A 482 -23.17 3.45 18.16
C ARG A 482 -24.07 2.26 17.86
N HIS A 483 -23.56 1.25 17.16
CA HIS A 483 -24.30 0.01 16.92
C HIS A 483 -24.68 -0.70 18.22
N ARG A 484 -23.75 -0.82 19.19
CA ARG A 484 -24.03 -1.43 20.49
C ARG A 484 -25.08 -0.66 21.30
N LEU A 485 -25.01 0.68 21.31
CA LEU A 485 -25.92 1.52 22.09
C LEU A 485 -27.30 1.68 21.42
N TRP A 486 -27.34 1.74 20.08
CA TRP A 486 -28.56 1.97 19.29
C TRP A 486 -28.59 1.08 18.03
N PRO A 487 -28.69 -0.26 18.17
CA PRO A 487 -28.55 -1.21 17.06
C PRO A 487 -29.64 -1.06 15.99
N LYS A 488 -30.82 -0.53 16.34
CA LYS A 488 -31.90 -0.26 15.38
C LYS A 488 -31.65 0.99 14.52
N GLN A 489 -30.73 1.87 14.93
CA GLN A 489 -30.45 3.13 14.23
C GLN A 489 -29.12 3.09 13.46
N TYR A 490 -28.16 2.28 13.93
CA TYR A 490 -26.83 2.14 13.34
C TYR A 490 -26.53 0.67 13.13
N ASP A 491 -26.35 0.27 11.88
CA ASP A 491 -25.89 -1.07 11.53
C ASP A 491 -24.37 -1.20 11.74
N MET A 492 -23.91 -2.44 11.89
CA MET A 492 -22.48 -2.73 11.86
C MET A 492 -21.97 -2.68 10.42
N LEU A 493 -20.81 -2.07 10.19
CA LEU A 493 -20.18 -1.95 8.88
C LEU A 493 -19.08 -3.01 8.73
N ASN A 494 -19.00 -3.67 7.57
CA ASN A 494 -18.00 -4.71 7.30
C ASN A 494 -16.63 -4.15 6.83
N ILE A 495 -16.43 -2.82 6.87
CA ILE A 495 -15.17 -2.18 6.50
C ILE A 495 -14.03 -2.48 7.48
N PHE A 496 -14.35 -2.88 8.71
CA PHE A 496 -13.34 -3.23 9.69
C PHE A 496 -13.10 -4.74 9.62
N ASN A 497 -11.83 -5.15 9.60
CA ASN A 497 -11.45 -6.56 9.60
C ASN A 497 -12.15 -7.28 10.74
N GLU A 498 -13.01 -8.26 10.43
CA GLU A 498 -13.86 -8.98 11.38
C GLU A 498 -13.05 -9.61 12.54
N PHE A 499 -13.72 -9.73 13.69
CA PHE A 499 -13.10 -10.09 14.95
C PHE A 499 -12.83 -11.58 14.97
N ILE A 500 -11.58 -11.99 15.09
CA ILE A 500 -11.28 -13.27 15.73
C ILE A 500 -11.25 -12.95 17.22
N LYS A 501 -12.23 -13.47 17.97
CA LYS A 501 -12.19 -13.43 19.44
C LYS A 501 -10.80 -13.92 19.88
N PRO A 502 -9.93 -13.08 20.46
CA PRO A 502 -8.69 -13.59 21.03
C PRO A 502 -8.98 -14.48 22.23
N PHE A 503 -10.21 -14.42 22.77
CA PHE A 503 -10.71 -15.29 23.82
C PHE A 503 -12.16 -15.69 23.51
N GLU A 504 -12.39 -16.98 23.33
CA GLU A 504 -13.64 -17.59 23.80
C GLU A 504 -13.46 -17.81 25.31
N LYS A 505 -14.16 -17.01 26.10
CA LYS A 505 -14.49 -17.39 27.47
C LYS A 505 -16.00 -17.36 27.61
#